data_AF-A0A5C5THG6-F1
#
_entry.id   AF-A0A5C5THG6-F1
#
_cell.length_a   1.000
_cell.length_b   1.000
_cell.length_c   1.000
_cell.angle_alpha   90.00
_cell.angle_beta   90.00
_cell.angle_gamma   90.00
#
_symmetry.space_group_name_H-M   'P 1'
#
loop_
_entity.id
_entity.type
_entity.pdbx_description
1 polymer ?
#
loop_
_entity_poly.entity_id
_entity_poly.type
_entity_poly.pdbx_seq_one_letter_code
_entity_poly.pdbx_strand_id
1 'polypeptide(L)'
;MDRSDIRDAIQLFQYSRTAMAGGRAADVVRTLWRLEAAGEIGFADRGAARRHGGWREDREGFDLQVGINYIKSLPASERLGGLSLVLVHEGTHAAVNFTRLLDEMAARLLSIHYYRELIGPGVFNEANDPPRPGKPFGIVRLNPSRFESLRKQSDALKRDRLVDYILANKTYRKSSYVDAQWVVDHMSLWGGLANRLPATKGIYVHALAQSADRYHVVRILDILESINNRPDWDAMMAAAKRLSRLQLALDDLTTDRRLSDRIAALQRRWNVTLIEMPPVRR
;
A
#
# COMPACT_ATOMS: atom_id res chain seq x y z
N MET A 1 -25.06 -9.30 -12.32
CA MET A 1 -23.65 -8.97 -12.55
C MET A 1 -23.39 -9.16 -14.01
N ASP A 2 -23.62 -8.11 -14.77
CA ASP A 2 -23.38 -7.99 -16.20
C ASP A 2 -22.62 -6.69 -16.50
N ARG A 3 -22.31 -6.44 -17.78
CA ARG A 3 -21.51 -5.28 -18.20
C ARG A 3 -22.17 -3.94 -17.85
N SER A 4 -23.50 -3.87 -17.76
CA SER A 4 -24.18 -2.63 -17.35
C SER A 4 -23.91 -2.28 -15.88
N ASP A 5 -23.61 -3.27 -15.04
CA ASP A 5 -23.22 -3.03 -13.64
C ASP A 5 -21.86 -2.31 -13.53
N ILE A 6 -20.98 -2.40 -14.54
CA ILE A 6 -19.72 -1.65 -14.58
C ILE A 6 -20.00 -0.14 -14.70
N ARG A 7 -20.87 0.25 -15.64
CA ARG A 7 -21.27 1.65 -15.81
C ARG A 7 -21.94 2.19 -14.56
N ASP A 8 -22.88 1.42 -14.00
CA ASP A 8 -23.58 1.80 -12.77
C ASP A 8 -22.58 1.99 -11.61
N ALA A 9 -21.54 1.15 -11.52
CA ALA A 9 -20.51 1.26 -10.49
C ALA A 9 -19.58 2.48 -10.69
N ILE A 10 -19.17 2.79 -11.92
CA ILE A 10 -18.39 4.00 -12.22
C ILE A 10 -19.20 5.24 -11.85
N GLN A 11 -20.48 5.26 -12.24
CA GLN A 11 -21.38 6.36 -11.92
C GLN A 11 -21.59 6.48 -10.40
N LEU A 12 -21.76 5.37 -9.68
CA LEU A 12 -21.84 5.38 -8.21
C LEU A 12 -20.60 6.05 -7.58
N PHE A 13 -19.39 5.82 -8.11
CA PHE A 13 -18.21 6.53 -7.60
C PHE A 13 -18.21 8.01 -8.01
N GLN A 14 -18.49 8.33 -9.27
CA GLN A 14 -18.50 9.70 -9.79
C GLN A 14 -19.38 10.65 -8.96
N TYR A 15 -20.53 10.17 -8.50
CA TYR A 15 -21.48 10.95 -7.69
C TYR A 15 -21.26 10.85 -6.17
N SER A 16 -20.16 10.21 -5.74
CA SER A 16 -19.77 10.17 -4.33
C SER A 16 -19.14 11.48 -3.89
N ARG A 17 -19.26 11.82 -2.59
CA ARG A 17 -18.55 12.97 -2.02
C ARG A 17 -17.04 12.81 -2.11
N THR A 18 -16.55 11.57 -2.04
CA THR A 18 -15.14 11.27 -2.25
C THR A 18 -14.66 11.70 -3.63
N ALA A 19 -15.45 11.49 -4.68
CA ALA A 19 -15.11 11.96 -6.02
C ALA A 19 -15.23 13.48 -6.16
N MET A 20 -16.26 14.08 -5.55
CA MET A 20 -16.49 15.52 -5.59
C MET A 20 -15.49 16.34 -4.78
N ALA A 21 -14.83 15.75 -3.78
CA ALA A 21 -13.83 16.42 -2.96
C ALA A 21 -12.56 16.83 -3.74
N GLY A 22 -12.38 16.38 -4.98
CA GLY A 22 -11.31 16.79 -5.88
C GLY A 22 -10.05 15.92 -5.81
N GLY A 23 -8.92 16.50 -6.23
CA GLY A 23 -7.66 15.76 -6.38
C GLY A 23 -7.69 14.77 -7.54
N ARG A 24 -7.08 13.60 -7.36
CA ARG A 24 -6.95 12.56 -8.42
C ARG A 24 -8.24 11.82 -8.73
N ALA A 25 -9.32 12.03 -7.97
CA ALA A 25 -10.57 11.33 -8.21
C ALA A 25 -11.15 11.65 -9.60
N ALA A 26 -11.01 12.89 -10.08
CA ALA A 26 -11.42 13.28 -11.42
C ALA A 26 -10.65 12.54 -12.51
N ASP A 27 -9.35 12.34 -12.34
CA ASP A 27 -8.52 11.53 -13.25
C ASP A 27 -8.98 10.08 -13.28
N VAL A 28 -9.25 9.50 -12.10
CA VAL A 28 -9.76 8.12 -11.99
C VAL A 28 -11.12 7.97 -12.67
N VAL A 29 -12.05 8.90 -12.46
CA VAL A 29 -13.35 8.88 -13.14
C VAL A 29 -13.19 8.97 -14.66
N ARG A 30 -12.35 9.89 -15.16
CA ARG A 30 -12.07 10.02 -16.59
C ARG A 30 -11.46 8.76 -17.18
N THR A 31 -10.48 8.19 -16.50
CA THR A 31 -9.82 6.95 -16.92
C THR A 31 -10.81 5.80 -16.94
N LEU A 32 -11.62 5.61 -15.90
CA LEU A 32 -12.62 4.55 -15.85
C LEU A 32 -13.65 4.67 -16.99
N TRP A 33 -14.14 5.87 -17.29
CA TRP A 33 -15.04 6.07 -18.43
C TRP A 33 -14.36 5.82 -19.78
N ARG A 34 -13.09 6.22 -19.94
CA ARG A 34 -12.32 5.91 -21.15
C ARG A 34 -12.16 4.40 -21.34
N LEU A 35 -11.75 3.69 -20.29
CA LEU A 35 -11.60 2.24 -20.31
C LEU A 35 -12.96 1.54 -20.55
N GLU A 36 -14.06 2.03 -19.97
CA GLU A 36 -15.39 1.48 -20.20
C GLU A 36 -15.83 1.64 -21.67
N ALA A 37 -15.64 2.83 -22.24
CA ALA A 37 -15.96 3.15 -23.63
C ALA A 37 -15.13 2.33 -24.63
N ALA A 38 -13.85 2.09 -24.32
CA ALA A 38 -12.98 1.23 -25.11
C ALA A 38 -13.29 -0.28 -24.94
N GLY A 39 -14.13 -0.65 -23.97
CA GLY A 39 -14.35 -2.04 -23.63
C GLY A 39 -13.13 -2.70 -23.00
N GLU A 40 -12.39 -1.96 -22.19
CA GLU A 40 -11.19 -2.37 -21.48
C GLU A 40 -11.46 -2.71 -20.00
N ILE A 41 -12.71 -2.59 -19.53
CA ILE A 41 -13.14 -3.10 -18.22
C ILE A 41 -13.97 -4.38 -18.37
N GLY A 42 -13.53 -5.47 -17.76
CA GLY A 42 -14.17 -6.78 -17.90
C GLY A 42 -14.21 -7.60 -16.61
N PHE A 43 -15.10 -8.59 -16.59
CA PHE A 43 -15.15 -9.58 -15.51
C PHE A 43 -14.24 -10.77 -15.83
N ALA A 44 -13.38 -11.14 -14.89
CA ALA A 44 -12.55 -12.33 -15.00
C ALA A 44 -13.03 -13.43 -14.05
N ASP A 45 -13.21 -14.64 -14.59
CA ASP A 45 -13.46 -15.86 -13.82
C ASP A 45 -12.14 -16.57 -13.51
N ARG A 46 -11.48 -16.15 -12.42
CA ARG A 46 -10.18 -16.71 -12.00
C ARG A 46 -10.29 -17.92 -11.07
N GLY A 47 -11.44 -18.63 -11.06
CA GLY A 47 -11.68 -19.87 -10.30
C GLY A 47 -11.78 -19.70 -8.78
N ALA A 48 -10.85 -19.00 -8.14
CA ALA A 48 -10.92 -18.61 -6.73
C ALA A 48 -11.45 -17.17 -6.58
N ALA A 49 -12.19 -16.89 -5.52
CA ALA A 49 -12.63 -15.53 -5.14
C ALA A 49 -11.43 -14.66 -4.71
N ARG A 50 -10.59 -14.27 -5.67
CA ARG A 50 -9.52 -13.30 -5.46
C ARG A 50 -10.16 -11.92 -5.31
N ARG A 51 -9.75 -11.20 -4.27
CA ARG A 51 -10.28 -9.88 -3.89
C ARG A 51 -9.79 -8.73 -4.80
N HIS A 52 -8.89 -9.02 -5.73
CA HIS A 52 -8.18 -8.03 -6.52
C HIS A 52 -8.53 -8.16 -7.99
N GLY A 53 -8.55 -7.01 -8.68
CA GLY A 53 -8.50 -7.00 -10.11
C GLY A 53 -7.10 -7.29 -10.64
N GLY A 54 -6.87 -7.03 -11.92
CA GLY A 54 -5.51 -7.05 -12.43
C GLY A 54 -5.39 -6.72 -13.90
N TRP A 55 -4.19 -6.25 -14.25
CA TRP A 55 -3.75 -5.94 -15.61
C TRP A 55 -3.19 -7.17 -16.34
N ARG A 56 -3.34 -7.22 -17.66
CA ARG A 56 -2.58 -8.09 -18.56
C ARG A 56 -1.76 -7.19 -19.50
N GLU A 57 -0.49 -7.52 -19.71
CA GLU A 57 0.45 -6.67 -20.46
C GLU A 57 0.46 -7.00 -21.98
N ASP A 58 -0.28 -8.03 -22.43
CA ASP A 58 0.06 -8.78 -23.63
C ASP A 58 -1.02 -8.95 -24.74
N ARG A 59 -2.24 -8.35 -24.68
CA ARG A 59 -3.25 -8.39 -25.80
C ARG A 59 -4.33 -7.29 -25.81
N GLU A 60 -4.92 -7.06 -27.00
CA GLU A 60 -6.21 -6.36 -27.19
C GLU A 60 -7.38 -7.13 -26.52
N GLY A 61 -7.93 -6.56 -25.43
CA GLY A 61 -9.13 -7.04 -24.74
C GLY A 61 -9.00 -7.12 -23.20
N PHE A 62 -9.63 -6.14 -22.52
CA PHE A 62 -9.75 -5.89 -21.07
C PHE A 62 -8.45 -5.71 -20.25
N ASP A 63 -8.03 -4.45 -20.10
CA ASP A 63 -6.92 -3.98 -19.26
C ASP A 63 -7.24 -3.97 -17.76
N LEU A 64 -8.51 -3.80 -17.37
CA LEU A 64 -8.97 -3.84 -15.98
C LEU A 64 -9.89 -5.04 -15.76
N GLN A 65 -9.38 -6.09 -15.13
CA GLN A 65 -10.17 -7.27 -14.77
C GLN A 65 -10.76 -7.15 -13.38
N VAL A 66 -12.06 -7.40 -13.21
CA VAL A 66 -12.71 -7.54 -11.90
C VAL A 66 -12.98 -9.02 -11.62
N GLY A 67 -12.55 -9.51 -10.45
CA GLY A 67 -12.85 -10.88 -10.01
C GLY A 67 -14.34 -11.10 -9.75
N ILE A 68 -15.07 -11.64 -10.73
CA ILE A 68 -16.54 -11.75 -10.65
C ILE A 68 -17.01 -12.66 -9.51
N ASN A 69 -16.24 -13.70 -9.18
CA ASN A 69 -16.58 -14.63 -8.10
C ASN A 69 -16.52 -13.95 -6.73
N TYR A 70 -15.59 -13.01 -6.54
CA TYR A 70 -15.55 -12.19 -5.34
C TYR A 70 -16.81 -11.32 -5.25
N ILE A 71 -17.16 -10.60 -6.31
CA ILE A 71 -18.37 -9.76 -6.31
C ILE A 71 -19.63 -10.58 -6.09
N LYS A 72 -19.76 -11.74 -6.75
CA LYS A 72 -20.91 -12.65 -6.58
C LYS A 72 -21.02 -13.22 -5.16
N SER A 73 -19.91 -13.37 -4.44
CA SER A 73 -19.92 -13.81 -3.04
C SER A 73 -20.45 -12.76 -2.06
N LEU A 74 -20.56 -11.50 -2.47
CA LEU A 74 -21.18 -10.45 -1.66
C LEU A 74 -22.71 -10.57 -1.69
N PRO A 75 -23.40 -10.17 -0.60
CA PRO A 75 -24.85 -10.00 -0.59
C PRO A 75 -25.29 -9.11 -1.75
N ALA A 76 -26.45 -9.40 -2.34
CA ALA A 76 -26.94 -8.67 -3.52
C ALA A 76 -26.96 -7.14 -3.32
N SER A 77 -27.33 -6.68 -2.13
CA SER A 77 -27.34 -5.27 -1.74
C SER A 77 -25.96 -4.60 -1.71
N GLU A 78 -24.88 -5.37 -1.58
CA GLU A 78 -23.50 -4.86 -1.46
C GLU A 78 -22.70 -5.00 -2.76
N ARG A 79 -23.22 -5.71 -3.76
CA ARG A 79 -22.47 -6.03 -5.00
C ARG A 79 -22.05 -4.79 -5.77
N LEU A 80 -22.93 -3.81 -5.91
CA LEU A 80 -22.63 -2.57 -6.64
C LEU A 80 -21.54 -1.75 -5.94
N GLY A 81 -21.66 -1.55 -4.62
CA GLY A 81 -20.63 -0.84 -3.85
C GLY A 81 -19.29 -1.59 -3.83
N GLY A 82 -19.32 -2.92 -3.72
CA GLY A 82 -18.14 -3.77 -3.79
C GLY A 82 -17.45 -3.72 -5.16
N LEU A 83 -18.23 -3.75 -6.26
CA LEU A 83 -17.72 -3.57 -7.62
C LEU A 83 -17.07 -2.19 -7.78
N SER A 84 -17.79 -1.14 -7.36
CA SER A 84 -17.31 0.24 -7.45
C SER A 84 -15.98 0.42 -6.71
N LEU A 85 -15.82 -0.15 -5.51
CA LEU A 85 -14.54 -0.11 -4.79
C LEU A 85 -13.37 -0.77 -5.54
N VAL A 86 -13.61 -1.90 -6.20
CA VAL A 86 -12.58 -2.56 -7.01
C VAL A 86 -12.21 -1.68 -8.21
N LEU A 87 -13.21 -1.13 -8.89
CA LEU A 87 -12.98 -0.23 -10.03
C LEU A 87 -12.20 1.03 -9.61
N VAL A 88 -12.49 1.62 -8.46
CA VAL A 88 -11.73 2.79 -7.96
C VAL A 88 -10.28 2.42 -7.67
N HIS A 89 -10.02 1.25 -7.08
CA HIS A 89 -8.66 0.80 -6.78
C HIS A 89 -7.85 0.58 -8.07
N GLU A 90 -8.35 -0.26 -8.97
CA GLU A 90 -7.66 -0.61 -10.21
C GLU A 90 -7.63 0.58 -11.20
N GLY A 91 -8.69 1.39 -11.22
CA GLY A 91 -8.76 2.62 -12.00
C GLY A 91 -7.77 3.67 -11.52
N THR A 92 -7.38 3.65 -10.25
CA THR A 92 -6.29 4.50 -9.75
C THR A 92 -4.97 4.07 -10.36
N HIS A 93 -4.62 2.78 -10.32
CA HIS A 93 -3.42 2.24 -10.99
C HIS A 93 -3.37 2.62 -12.47
N ALA A 94 -4.51 2.60 -13.16
CA ALA A 94 -4.60 2.99 -14.57
C ALA A 94 -4.46 4.51 -14.82
N ALA A 95 -4.82 5.33 -13.83
CA ALA A 95 -4.83 6.79 -13.95
C ALA A 95 -3.51 7.45 -13.49
N VAL A 96 -2.72 6.77 -12.67
CA VAL A 96 -1.50 7.33 -12.08
C VAL A 96 -0.26 6.61 -12.60
N ASN A 97 0.82 7.36 -12.78
CA ASN A 97 2.13 6.80 -13.10
C ASN A 97 3.10 7.15 -11.97
N PHE A 98 3.26 6.22 -11.03
CA PHE A 98 4.15 6.37 -9.87
C PHE A 98 5.14 5.20 -9.81
N THR A 99 6.17 5.34 -8.98
CA THR A 99 6.97 4.17 -8.56
C THR A 99 6.07 3.16 -7.87
N ARG A 100 6.38 1.86 -8.01
CA ARG A 100 5.44 0.77 -7.72
C ARG A 100 4.80 0.85 -6.33
N LEU A 101 5.53 1.27 -5.30
CA LEU A 101 4.95 1.37 -3.95
C LEU A 101 4.11 2.63 -3.74
N LEU A 102 4.52 3.77 -4.30
CA LEU A 102 3.74 5.00 -4.24
C LEU A 102 2.43 4.87 -5.04
N ASP A 103 2.47 4.13 -6.14
CA ASP A 103 1.29 3.74 -6.90
C ASP A 103 0.29 2.96 -6.04
N GLU A 104 0.76 1.88 -5.40
CA GLU A 104 -0.05 1.07 -4.48
C GLU A 104 -0.59 1.86 -3.27
N MET A 105 0.17 2.85 -2.78
CA MET A 105 -0.29 3.76 -1.74
C MET A 105 -1.42 4.66 -2.26
N ALA A 106 -1.24 5.29 -3.42
CA ALA A 106 -2.25 6.15 -4.05
C ALA A 106 -3.55 5.38 -4.34
N ALA A 107 -3.45 4.18 -4.91
CA ALA A 107 -4.57 3.30 -5.20
C ALA A 107 -5.33 2.84 -3.96
N ARG A 108 -4.73 2.92 -2.77
CA ARG A 108 -5.40 2.64 -1.49
C ARG A 108 -6.01 3.87 -0.86
N LEU A 109 -5.36 5.02 -0.93
CA LEU A 109 -5.87 6.25 -0.33
C LEU A 109 -7.28 6.57 -0.83
N LEU A 110 -7.47 6.63 -2.15
CA LEU A 110 -8.76 6.97 -2.74
C LEU A 110 -9.84 5.93 -2.37
N SER A 111 -9.53 4.65 -2.52
CA SER A 111 -10.45 3.56 -2.16
C SER A 111 -10.77 3.51 -0.67
N ILE A 112 -9.86 3.89 0.23
CA ILE A 112 -10.13 3.99 1.68
C ILE A 112 -11.11 5.13 1.97
N HIS A 113 -10.93 6.30 1.36
CA HIS A 113 -11.86 7.42 1.52
C HIS A 113 -13.25 7.06 1.02
N TYR A 114 -13.32 6.44 -0.16
CA TYR A 114 -14.59 5.99 -0.73
C TYR A 114 -15.24 4.88 0.10
N TYR A 115 -14.44 3.94 0.61
CA TYR A 115 -14.91 2.91 1.54
C TYR A 115 -15.53 3.51 2.80
N ARG A 116 -14.90 4.54 3.40
CA ARG A 116 -15.43 5.23 4.60
C ARG A 116 -16.78 5.89 4.34
N GLU A 117 -16.99 6.41 3.14
CA GLU A 117 -18.29 6.93 2.72
C GLU A 117 -19.32 5.81 2.60
N LEU A 118 -18.99 4.71 1.93
CA LEU A 118 -19.89 3.57 1.74
C LEU A 118 -20.30 2.87 3.06
N ILE A 119 -19.46 2.88 4.10
CA ILE A 119 -19.80 2.27 5.40
C ILE A 119 -20.48 3.22 6.40
N GLY A 120 -20.57 4.52 6.11
CA GLY A 120 -21.20 5.51 6.99
C GLY A 120 -22.45 6.11 6.34
N PRO A 121 -22.33 7.28 5.70
CA PRO A 121 -23.42 7.95 5.02
C PRO A 121 -24.05 7.11 3.88
N GLY A 122 -23.22 6.33 3.17
CA GLY A 122 -23.58 5.70 1.90
C GLY A 122 -23.53 6.68 0.72
N VAL A 123 -23.79 6.15 -0.48
CA VAL A 123 -23.80 6.92 -1.73
C VAL A 123 -25.08 6.65 -2.49
N PHE A 124 -25.75 7.69 -2.96
CA PHE A 124 -26.98 7.54 -3.73
C PHE A 124 -26.66 6.99 -5.14
N ASN A 125 -27.42 5.98 -5.58
CA ASN A 125 -27.23 5.38 -6.90
C ASN A 125 -27.93 6.17 -8.01
N GLU A 126 -27.30 7.27 -8.44
CA GLU A 126 -27.75 8.11 -9.56
C GLU A 126 -27.91 7.34 -10.87
N ALA A 127 -27.20 6.22 -11.05
CA ALA A 127 -27.34 5.39 -12.25
C ALA A 127 -28.72 4.76 -12.38
N ASN A 128 -29.49 4.69 -11.29
CA ASN A 128 -30.78 4.04 -11.26
C ASN A 128 -31.90 4.97 -10.78
N ASP A 129 -31.76 6.27 -11.02
CA ASP A 129 -32.84 7.25 -10.82
C ASP A 129 -33.35 7.74 -12.20
N PRO A 130 -34.61 7.45 -12.60
CA PRO A 130 -35.65 6.73 -11.86
C PRO A 130 -35.38 5.20 -11.74
N PRO A 131 -36.02 4.51 -10.77
CA PRO A 131 -35.77 3.08 -10.49
C PRO A 131 -36.00 2.16 -11.70
N ARG A 132 -34.97 1.39 -12.09
CA ARG A 132 -35.09 0.33 -13.11
C ARG A 132 -35.29 -1.05 -12.47
N PRO A 133 -36.15 -1.93 -13.05
CA PRO A 133 -36.36 -3.29 -12.55
C PRO A 133 -35.06 -4.09 -12.42
N GLY A 134 -34.92 -4.82 -11.31
CA GLY A 134 -33.76 -5.70 -11.07
C GLY A 134 -32.45 -4.99 -10.75
N LYS A 135 -32.44 -3.65 -10.67
CA LYS A 135 -31.25 -2.84 -10.35
C LYS A 135 -31.36 -2.21 -8.96
N PRO A 136 -30.25 -2.07 -8.20
CA PRO A 136 -30.26 -1.41 -6.90
C PRO A 136 -30.71 0.05 -7.03
N PHE A 137 -31.64 0.51 -6.19
CA PHE A 137 -32.05 1.92 -6.09
C PHE A 137 -31.82 2.44 -4.67
N GLY A 138 -31.60 3.76 -4.56
CA GLY A 138 -31.41 4.43 -3.28
C GLY A 138 -29.95 4.44 -2.81
N ILE A 139 -29.77 4.54 -1.49
CA ILE A 139 -28.44 4.68 -0.88
C ILE A 139 -27.74 3.33 -0.81
N VAL A 140 -26.62 3.22 -1.51
CA VAL A 140 -25.72 2.07 -1.45
C VAL A 140 -24.82 2.18 -0.23
N ARG A 141 -24.79 1.10 0.57
CA ARG A 141 -23.93 0.97 1.76
C ARG A 141 -23.24 -0.39 1.80
N LEU A 142 -22.13 -0.46 2.52
CA LEU A 142 -21.38 -1.69 2.75
C LEU A 142 -21.34 -2.05 4.23
N ASN A 143 -21.34 -3.35 4.52
CA ASN A 143 -21.13 -3.83 5.87
C ASN A 143 -19.62 -3.89 6.19
N PRO A 144 -19.10 -3.09 7.15
CA PRO A 144 -17.66 -3.04 7.44
C PRO A 144 -17.08 -4.37 7.97
N SER A 145 -17.92 -5.30 8.43
CA SER A 145 -17.48 -6.64 8.86
C SER A 145 -16.99 -7.51 7.69
N ARG A 146 -17.54 -7.30 6.48
CA ARG A 146 -17.22 -8.10 5.27
C ARG A 146 -15.98 -7.60 4.53
N PHE A 147 -15.55 -6.36 4.80
CA PHE A 147 -14.40 -5.72 4.16
C PHE A 147 -13.24 -5.52 5.14
N GLU A 148 -12.91 -6.57 5.91
CA GLU A 148 -11.89 -6.50 6.97
C GLU A 148 -10.54 -5.94 6.49
N SER A 149 -10.11 -6.27 5.26
CA SER A 149 -8.86 -5.72 4.71
C SER A 149 -8.94 -4.20 4.54
N LEU A 150 -10.02 -3.66 3.96
CA LEU A 150 -10.21 -2.22 3.81
C LEU A 150 -10.40 -1.52 5.18
N ARG A 151 -11.04 -2.20 6.14
CA ARG A 151 -11.12 -1.71 7.53
C ARG A 151 -9.73 -1.54 8.13
N LYS A 152 -8.88 -2.59 8.06
CA LYS A 152 -7.50 -2.53 8.58
C LYS A 152 -6.66 -1.48 7.86
N GLN A 153 -6.83 -1.32 6.54
CA GLN A 153 -6.19 -0.25 5.77
C GLN A 153 -6.65 1.15 6.20
N SER A 154 -7.95 1.32 6.40
CA SER A 154 -8.53 2.57 6.91
C SER A 154 -7.99 2.91 8.28
N ASP A 155 -7.89 1.94 9.19
CA ASP A 155 -7.35 2.16 10.54
C ASP A 155 -5.84 2.45 10.51
N ALA A 156 -5.09 1.79 9.64
CA ALA A 156 -3.69 2.09 9.39
C ALA A 156 -3.52 3.53 8.89
N LEU A 157 -4.34 3.97 7.92
CA LEU A 157 -4.30 5.35 7.41
C LEU A 157 -4.61 6.39 8.50
N LYS A 158 -5.59 6.15 9.38
CA LYS A 158 -5.88 7.07 10.50
C LYS A 158 -4.72 7.27 11.47
N ARG A 159 -3.82 6.28 11.53
CA ARG A 159 -2.64 6.29 12.40
C ARG A 159 -1.38 6.67 11.64
N ASP A 160 -1.51 7.14 10.40
CA ASP A 160 -0.37 7.46 9.55
C ASP A 160 0.53 6.23 9.26
N ARG A 161 -0.02 5.01 9.27
CA ARG A 161 0.70 3.72 9.16
C ARG A 161 0.30 2.88 7.95
N LEU A 162 -0.26 3.50 6.91
CA LEU A 162 -0.67 2.76 5.71
C LEU A 162 0.53 2.06 5.03
N VAL A 163 1.72 2.68 5.05
CA VAL A 163 2.94 2.08 4.49
C VAL A 163 3.32 0.79 5.23
N ASP A 164 3.20 0.76 6.57
CA ASP A 164 3.47 -0.45 7.35
C ASP A 164 2.49 -1.58 6.97
N TYR A 165 1.22 -1.23 6.77
CA TYR A 165 0.20 -2.19 6.36
C TYR A 165 0.52 -2.79 4.99
N ILE A 166 0.91 -1.96 4.02
CA ILE A 166 1.27 -2.44 2.67
C ILE A 166 2.50 -3.34 2.76
N LEU A 167 3.56 -2.89 3.46
CA LEU A 167 4.80 -3.65 3.63
C LEU A 167 4.62 -4.91 4.50
N ALA A 168 3.50 -5.08 5.20
CA ALA A 168 3.18 -6.36 5.84
C ALA A 168 3.06 -7.50 4.81
N ASN A 169 2.65 -7.21 3.56
CA ASN A 169 2.66 -8.18 2.47
C ASN A 169 4.06 -8.27 1.84
N LYS A 170 4.64 -9.48 1.83
CA LYS A 170 5.99 -9.76 1.33
C LYS A 170 6.21 -9.36 -0.13
N THR A 171 5.14 -9.29 -0.94
CA THR A 171 5.22 -8.89 -2.36
C THR A 171 5.78 -7.47 -2.50
N TYR A 172 5.35 -6.55 -1.64
CA TYR A 172 5.76 -5.14 -1.68
C TYR A 172 7.11 -4.89 -0.99
N ARG A 173 7.80 -5.94 -0.51
CA ARG A 173 9.14 -5.83 0.10
C ARG A 173 10.26 -6.10 -0.91
N LYS A 174 9.93 -6.46 -2.15
CA LYS A 174 10.94 -6.69 -3.19
C LYS A 174 11.63 -5.38 -3.53
N SER A 175 12.88 -5.44 -3.98
CA SER A 175 13.68 -4.27 -4.35
C SER A 175 13.02 -3.39 -5.42
N SER A 176 12.16 -3.97 -6.28
CA SER A 176 11.38 -3.19 -7.26
C SER A 176 10.31 -2.27 -6.63
N TYR A 177 10.00 -2.44 -5.35
CA TYR A 177 9.03 -1.62 -4.60
C TYR A 177 9.70 -0.78 -3.52
N VAL A 178 10.71 -1.34 -2.83
CA VAL A 178 11.46 -0.68 -1.77
C VAL A 178 12.95 -0.94 -2.01
N ASP A 179 13.63 0.06 -2.56
CA ASP A 179 15.09 0.10 -2.65
C ASP A 179 15.66 1.15 -1.66
N ALA A 180 16.99 1.28 -1.65
CA ALA A 180 17.68 2.20 -0.77
C ALA A 180 17.25 3.67 -1.00
N GLN A 181 17.12 4.08 -2.27
CA GLN A 181 16.73 5.45 -2.62
C GLN A 181 15.31 5.76 -2.14
N TRP A 182 14.37 4.85 -2.41
CA TRP A 182 13.00 4.99 -1.96
C TRP A 182 12.92 5.14 -0.44
N VAL A 183 13.71 4.37 0.31
CA VAL A 183 13.76 4.52 1.78
C VAL A 183 14.20 5.92 2.16
N VAL A 184 15.33 6.41 1.62
CA VAL A 184 15.85 7.74 1.98
C VAL A 184 14.86 8.85 1.66
N ASP A 185 14.22 8.78 0.48
CA ASP A 185 13.27 9.81 0.03
C ASP A 185 12.00 9.86 0.91
N HIS A 186 11.65 8.75 1.58
CA HIS A 186 10.36 8.60 2.27
C HIS A 186 10.47 8.29 3.77
N MET A 187 11.66 8.41 4.37
CA MET A 187 11.89 8.17 5.80
C MET A 187 11.09 9.12 6.72
N SER A 188 10.72 10.30 6.24
CA SER A 188 9.93 11.32 6.96
C SER A 188 8.41 11.18 6.77
N LEU A 189 7.98 10.32 5.85
CA LEU A 189 6.58 10.18 5.47
C LEU A 189 5.72 9.73 6.66
N TRP A 190 4.59 10.42 6.87
CA TRP A 190 3.54 10.06 7.84
C TRP A 190 4.06 9.88 9.28
N GLY A 191 4.63 10.96 9.84
CA GLY A 191 5.22 10.97 11.17
C GLY A 191 6.64 10.37 11.24
N GLY A 192 7.22 10.06 10.08
CA GLY A 192 8.58 9.58 9.92
C GLY A 192 8.91 8.30 10.68
N LEU A 193 10.21 8.09 10.95
CA LEU A 193 10.72 6.92 11.65
C LEU A 193 10.10 6.72 13.04
N ALA A 194 9.76 7.78 13.77
CA ALA A 194 9.13 7.68 15.08
C ALA A 194 7.77 6.96 15.02
N ASN A 195 7.04 7.07 13.91
CA ASN A 195 5.74 6.44 13.72
C ASN A 195 5.77 5.11 12.93
N ARG A 196 6.95 4.68 12.43
CA ARG A 196 7.08 3.39 11.74
C ARG A 196 7.07 2.22 12.71
N LEU A 197 6.42 1.12 12.33
CA LEU A 197 6.53 -0.14 13.08
C LEU A 197 7.97 -0.69 13.02
N PRO A 198 8.45 -1.39 14.07
CA PRO A 198 9.78 -1.99 14.07
C PRO A 198 10.06 -2.89 12.86
N ALA A 199 9.07 -3.69 12.46
CA ALA A 199 9.20 -4.56 11.28
C ALA A 199 9.45 -3.77 9.98
N THR A 200 8.81 -2.60 9.82
CA THR A 200 9.03 -1.71 8.67
C THR A 200 10.42 -1.10 8.71
N LYS A 201 10.86 -0.64 9.88
CA LYS A 201 12.23 -0.15 10.08
C LYS A 201 13.26 -1.22 9.70
N GLY A 202 13.00 -2.49 10.03
CA GLY A 202 13.85 -3.61 9.63
C GLY A 202 13.92 -3.77 8.10
N ILE A 203 12.78 -3.66 7.40
CA ILE A 203 12.76 -3.66 5.93
C ILE A 203 13.58 -2.51 5.35
N TYR A 204 13.54 -1.32 5.97
CA TYR A 204 14.33 -0.16 5.54
C TYR A 204 15.84 -0.41 5.73
N VAL A 205 16.24 -0.90 6.91
CA VAL A 205 17.63 -1.31 7.18
C VAL A 205 18.09 -2.36 6.17
N HIS A 206 17.24 -3.34 5.86
CA HIS A 206 17.56 -4.36 4.87
C HIS A 206 17.85 -3.77 3.48
N ALA A 207 17.02 -2.84 3.01
CA ALA A 207 17.20 -2.20 1.72
C ALA A 207 18.48 -1.34 1.69
N LEU A 208 18.72 -0.56 2.75
CA LEU A 208 19.91 0.31 2.84
C LEU A 208 21.21 -0.49 2.96
N ALA A 209 21.24 -1.58 3.73
CA ALA A 209 22.41 -2.45 3.87
C ALA A 209 22.76 -3.22 2.58
N GLN A 210 21.90 -3.16 1.56
CA GLN A 210 22.21 -3.69 0.24
C GLN A 210 22.95 -2.70 -0.66
N SER A 211 22.92 -1.41 -0.31
CA SER A 211 23.56 -0.33 -1.06
C SER A 211 25.08 -0.34 -0.87
N ALA A 212 25.82 -0.06 -1.93
CA ALA A 212 27.26 0.26 -1.87
C ALA A 212 27.50 1.77 -1.61
N ASP A 213 26.45 2.60 -1.72
CA ASP A 213 26.55 4.04 -1.47
C ASP A 213 26.59 4.34 0.03
N ARG A 214 27.70 4.93 0.48
CA ARG A 214 27.91 5.39 1.85
C ARG A 214 26.79 6.31 2.34
N TYR A 215 26.22 7.16 1.47
CA TYR A 215 25.11 8.05 1.84
C TYR A 215 23.90 7.26 2.35
N HIS A 216 23.52 6.18 1.66
CA HIS A 216 22.43 5.30 2.08
C HIS A 216 22.77 4.55 3.37
N VAL A 217 24.00 4.05 3.47
CA VAL A 217 24.44 3.27 4.64
C VAL A 217 24.42 4.12 5.91
N VAL A 218 24.78 5.41 5.83
CA VAL A 218 24.65 6.33 6.97
C VAL A 218 23.21 6.42 7.50
N ARG A 219 22.20 6.32 6.63
CA ARG A 219 20.77 6.37 7.03
C ARG A 219 20.33 5.17 7.88
N ILE A 220 21.07 4.07 7.87
CA ILE A 220 20.83 2.95 8.78
C ILE A 220 20.90 3.44 10.22
N LEU A 221 21.88 4.28 10.57
CA LEU A 221 22.05 4.80 11.92
C LEU A 221 20.83 5.61 12.38
N ASP A 222 20.27 6.43 11.49
CA ASP A 222 19.06 7.22 11.78
C ASP A 222 17.88 6.30 12.16
N ILE A 223 17.77 5.14 11.52
CA ILE A 223 16.74 4.13 11.82
C ILE A 223 17.03 3.42 13.15
N LEU A 224 18.26 2.96 13.38
CA LEU A 224 18.66 2.27 14.60
C LEU A 224 18.48 3.16 15.84
N GLU A 225 18.79 4.44 15.72
CA GLU A 225 18.64 5.44 16.78
C GLU A 225 17.17 5.75 17.11
N SER A 226 16.27 5.57 16.15
CA SER A 226 14.82 5.80 16.33
C SER A 226 14.11 4.76 17.20
N ILE A 227 14.80 3.71 17.64
CA ILE A 227 14.25 2.66 18.51
C ILE A 227 14.43 3.06 19.98
N ASN A 228 13.37 2.91 20.77
CA ASN A 228 13.35 3.38 22.15
C ASN A 228 13.40 2.30 23.21
N ASN A 229 13.07 1.05 22.87
CA ASN A 229 13.04 -0.07 23.79
C ASN A 229 13.57 -1.36 23.14
N ARG A 230 13.91 -2.34 23.98
CA ARG A 230 14.54 -3.59 23.54
C ARG A 230 13.63 -4.49 22.70
N PRO A 231 12.35 -4.71 23.06
CA PRO A 231 11.44 -5.50 22.22
C PRO A 231 11.33 -4.98 20.77
N ASP A 232 11.25 -3.67 20.59
CA ASP A 232 11.21 -3.06 19.25
C ASP A 232 12.53 -3.25 18.50
N TRP A 233 13.67 -3.16 19.19
CA TRP A 233 14.97 -3.46 18.60
C TRP A 233 15.01 -4.89 18.05
N ASP A 234 14.66 -5.87 18.88
CA ASP A 234 14.69 -7.29 18.49
C ASP A 234 13.73 -7.57 17.32
N ALA A 235 12.53 -6.98 17.34
CA ALA A 235 11.56 -7.10 16.25
C ALA A 235 12.04 -6.48 14.93
N MET A 236 12.70 -5.32 14.99
CA MET A 236 13.32 -4.68 13.83
C MET A 236 14.45 -5.54 13.24
N MET A 237 15.36 -6.02 14.09
CA MET A 237 16.50 -6.84 13.66
C MET A 237 16.04 -8.18 13.05
N ALA A 238 14.99 -8.79 13.61
CA ALA A 238 14.37 -9.98 13.04
C ALA A 238 13.82 -9.74 11.62
N ALA A 239 13.22 -8.57 11.38
CA ALA A 239 12.70 -8.18 10.07
C ALA A 239 13.80 -7.79 9.08
N ALA A 240 14.91 -7.21 9.56
CA ALA A 240 16.02 -6.77 8.73
C ALA A 240 16.71 -7.91 7.99
N LYS A 241 16.73 -9.13 8.56
CA LYS A 241 17.31 -10.35 7.97
C LYS A 241 18.75 -10.17 7.45
N ARG A 242 19.68 -10.97 7.99
CA ARG A 242 21.13 -10.99 7.66
C ARG A 242 21.94 -9.89 8.37
N LEU A 243 22.24 -10.15 9.65
CA LEU A 243 23.09 -9.28 10.47
C LEU A 243 24.46 -9.02 9.83
N SER A 244 25.08 -10.00 9.17
CA SER A 244 26.41 -9.83 8.56
C SER A 244 26.49 -8.75 7.48
N ARG A 245 25.45 -8.61 6.64
CA ARG A 245 25.39 -7.54 5.62
C ARG A 245 25.27 -6.17 6.26
N LEU A 246 24.50 -6.07 7.35
CA LEU A 246 24.42 -4.86 8.15
C LEU A 246 25.75 -4.54 8.83
N GLN A 247 26.42 -5.54 9.41
CA GLN A 247 27.72 -5.37 10.05
C GLN A 247 28.76 -4.84 9.07
N LEU A 248 28.89 -5.48 7.90
CA LEU A 248 29.79 -5.03 6.84
C LEU A 248 29.49 -3.59 6.38
N ALA A 249 28.21 -3.24 6.23
CA ALA A 249 27.84 -1.88 5.88
C ALA A 249 28.23 -0.87 6.99
N LEU A 250 28.05 -1.22 8.26
CA LEU A 250 28.43 -0.35 9.38
C LEU A 250 29.95 -0.27 9.59
N ASP A 251 30.71 -1.33 9.27
CA ASP A 251 32.18 -1.35 9.34
C ASP A 251 32.78 -0.26 8.46
N ASP A 252 32.27 -0.08 7.23
CA ASP A 252 32.74 0.94 6.29
C ASP A 252 32.59 2.38 6.86
N LEU A 253 31.61 2.59 7.74
CA LEU A 253 31.37 3.88 8.38
C LEU A 253 32.37 4.21 9.50
N THR A 254 33.07 3.22 10.05
CA THR A 254 33.99 3.40 11.20
C THR A 254 35.22 4.26 10.88
N THR A 255 35.50 4.46 9.60
CA THR A 255 36.51 5.40 9.09
C THR A 255 36.24 6.86 9.46
N ASP A 256 34.98 7.21 9.76
CA ASP A 256 34.59 8.51 10.27
C ASP A 256 34.36 8.44 11.79
N ARG A 257 35.10 9.25 12.55
CA ARG A 257 35.04 9.27 14.01
C ARG A 257 33.64 9.53 14.54
N ARG A 258 32.90 10.47 13.96
CA ARG A 258 31.55 10.83 14.41
C ARG A 258 30.58 9.67 14.20
N LEU A 259 30.69 8.97 13.07
CA LEU A 259 29.85 7.81 12.76
C LEU A 259 30.23 6.60 13.63
N SER A 260 31.53 6.38 13.86
CA SER A 260 32.03 5.37 14.78
C SER A 260 31.51 5.57 16.21
N ASP A 261 31.48 6.80 16.70
CA ASP A 261 30.94 7.14 18.02
C ASP A 261 29.43 6.82 18.13
N ARG A 262 28.65 7.10 17.06
CA ARG A 262 27.22 6.73 16.99
C ARG A 262 27.02 5.22 17.06
N ILE A 263 27.82 4.46 16.32
CA ILE A 263 27.79 2.98 16.33
C ILE A 263 28.12 2.46 17.73
N ALA A 264 29.19 2.95 18.35
CA ALA A 264 29.60 2.53 19.69
C ALA A 264 28.52 2.85 20.74
N ALA A 265 27.83 3.99 20.62
CA ALA A 265 26.71 4.35 21.47
C ALA A 265 25.53 3.36 21.31
N LEU A 266 25.17 2.98 20.08
CA LEU A 266 24.15 1.98 19.81
C LEU A 266 24.53 0.59 20.35
N GLN A 267 25.79 0.16 20.17
CA GLN A 267 26.30 -1.10 20.71
C GLN A 267 26.20 -1.16 22.23
N ARG A 268 26.58 -0.08 22.93
CA ARG A 268 26.44 0.02 24.39
C ARG A 268 24.97 0.02 24.81
N ARG A 269 24.12 0.81 24.16
CA ARG A 269 22.69 0.93 24.48
C ARG A 269 21.98 -0.42 24.39
N TRP A 270 22.29 -1.19 23.36
CA TRP A 270 21.62 -2.44 23.08
C TRP A 270 22.41 -3.68 23.52
N ASN A 271 23.61 -3.53 24.05
CA ASN A 271 24.49 -4.64 24.40
C ASN A 271 24.63 -5.66 23.25
N VAL A 272 25.02 -5.17 22.07
CA VAL A 272 25.18 -5.97 20.83
C VAL A 272 26.44 -5.57 20.08
N THR A 273 26.88 -6.44 19.17
CA THR A 273 27.98 -6.18 18.24
C THR A 273 27.44 -5.82 16.85
N LEU A 274 27.61 -4.55 16.45
CA LEU A 274 27.11 -4.00 15.18
C LEU A 274 28.16 -3.93 14.08
N ILE A 275 29.42 -4.17 14.41
CA ILE A 275 30.57 -4.12 13.50
C ILE A 275 31.32 -5.45 13.58
N GLU A 276 31.93 -5.92 12.50
CA GLU A 276 32.84 -7.07 12.60
C GLU A 276 34.06 -6.62 13.42
N MET A 277 34.34 -7.30 14.53
CA MET A 277 35.64 -7.13 15.17
C MET A 277 36.69 -7.70 14.22
N PRO A 278 37.77 -6.98 13.88
CA PRO A 278 38.86 -7.58 13.14
C PRO A 278 39.33 -8.83 13.92
N PRO A 279 39.63 -9.95 13.24
CA PRO A 279 40.14 -11.13 13.95
C PRO A 279 41.36 -10.68 14.76
N VAL A 280 41.31 -10.93 16.07
CA VAL A 280 42.44 -10.69 16.96
C VAL A 280 43.59 -11.51 16.42
N ARG A 281 44.54 -10.87 15.72
CA ARG A 281 45.80 -11.51 15.34
C ARG A 281 46.50 -11.86 16.65
N ARG A 282 46.46 -13.13 17.00
CA ARG A 282 47.31 -13.71 18.04
C ARG A 282 48.74 -13.75 17.56
#